data_AF-A0A423W5C1-F1
#
_entry.id   AF-A0A423W5C1-F1
#
_cell.length_a   1.000
_cell.length_b   1.000
_cell.length_c   1.000
_cell.angle_alpha   90.00
_cell.angle_beta   90.00
_cell.angle_gamma   90.00
#
_symmetry.space_group_name_H-M   'P 1'
#
loop_
_entity.id
_entity.type
_entity.pdbx_description
1 polymer ?
#
loop_
_entity_poly.entity_id
_entity_poly.type
_entity_poly.pdbx_seq_one_letter_code
_entity_poly.pdbx_strand_id
1 'polypeptide(L)'
;MEPPNHLIIVCGHAIWAGGPTKGEDESEWIIEDWKKGETPTYTAHIKAGVKALSEDGQAVLILSGGPTVSSTPISEGRSYANLAASNDYWDLLSPTPSSASTATTPTLSPSPPHPLSPIPLHPRVVVEERALDSYQNILFSITQFWRSTSHWPGHLTIISHQFKRRRLTEAHCTAVAFPLDRVKFVGINPPGVIPKI
;
A
#
# COMPACT_ATOMS: atom_id res chain seq x y z
N MET A 1 -25.07 3.12 4.08
CA MET A 1 -23.69 3.16 4.57
C MET A 1 -23.11 4.47 4.07
N GLU A 2 -22.48 5.27 4.93
CA GLU A 2 -21.82 6.51 4.48
C GLU A 2 -20.68 6.18 3.49
N PRO A 3 -20.42 7.06 2.51
CA PRO A 3 -19.35 6.82 1.54
C PRO A 3 -17.98 6.81 2.23
N PRO A 4 -16.99 6.06 1.71
CA PRO A 4 -15.63 6.12 2.21
C PRO A 4 -15.11 7.56 2.21
N ASN A 5 -14.47 7.98 3.29
CA ASN A 5 -13.97 9.35 3.46
C ASN A 5 -12.52 9.42 3.95
N HIS A 6 -11.87 8.27 4.18
CA HIS A 6 -10.51 8.19 4.69
C HIS A 6 -9.62 7.43 3.70
N LEU A 7 -8.60 8.11 3.20
CA LEU A 7 -7.57 7.51 2.36
C LEU A 7 -6.36 7.10 3.20
N ILE A 8 -5.97 5.82 3.14
CA ILE A 8 -4.71 5.32 3.67
C ILE A 8 -3.77 5.05 2.50
N ILE A 9 -2.56 5.61 2.52
CA ILE A 9 -1.55 5.41 1.48
C ILE A 9 -0.36 4.66 2.07
N VAL A 10 0.03 3.54 1.46
CA VAL A 10 1.36 2.95 1.64
C VAL A 10 2.20 3.33 0.42
N CYS A 11 3.23 4.14 0.62
CA CYS A 11 4.14 4.53 -0.46
C CYS A 11 5.15 3.42 -0.75
N GLY A 12 5.31 3.05 -2.02
CA GLY A 12 6.31 2.12 -2.52
C GLY A 12 7.73 2.68 -2.45
N HIS A 13 8.69 1.76 -2.27
CA HIS A 13 10.14 2.04 -2.36
C HIS A 13 10.95 0.90 -2.98
N ALA A 14 10.32 -0.26 -3.23
CA ALA A 14 10.97 -1.49 -3.65
C ALA A 14 9.94 -2.45 -4.24
N ILE A 15 10.41 -3.47 -4.95
CA ILE A 15 9.54 -4.50 -5.52
C ILE A 15 9.84 -5.84 -4.84
N TRP A 16 8.83 -6.48 -4.28
CA TRP A 16 8.93 -7.90 -3.93
C TRP A 16 8.73 -8.74 -5.20
N ALA A 17 9.73 -9.52 -5.58
CA ALA A 17 9.75 -10.37 -6.77
C ALA A 17 9.09 -11.74 -6.57
N GLY A 18 8.64 -12.03 -5.34
CA GLY A 18 8.10 -13.32 -4.95
C GLY A 18 9.16 -14.26 -4.37
N GLY A 19 8.72 -15.21 -3.54
CA GLY A 19 9.58 -16.27 -3.02
C GLY A 19 8.99 -17.03 -1.83
N PRO A 20 9.65 -18.12 -1.41
CA PRO A 20 9.13 -19.06 -0.42
C PRO A 20 9.04 -18.49 1.00
N THR A 21 9.84 -17.47 1.31
CA THR A 21 9.88 -16.82 2.63
C THR A 21 8.91 -15.65 2.73
N LYS A 22 8.13 -15.39 1.67
CA LYS A 22 7.06 -14.38 1.67
C LYS A 22 7.55 -13.00 2.12
N GLY A 23 8.73 -12.61 1.63
CA GLY A 23 9.36 -11.31 1.84
C GLY A 23 10.31 -11.22 3.03
N GLU A 24 10.59 -12.31 3.74
CA GLU A 24 11.59 -12.31 4.82
C GLU A 24 13.03 -12.32 4.29
N ASP A 25 13.30 -13.07 3.22
CA ASP A 25 14.60 -13.09 2.55
C ASP A 25 14.72 -11.89 1.60
N GLU A 26 15.75 -11.07 1.80
CA GLU A 26 16.03 -9.89 0.96
C GLU A 26 16.30 -10.25 -0.51
N SER A 27 16.72 -11.49 -0.80
CA SER A 27 16.90 -11.96 -2.18
C SER A 27 15.59 -12.06 -2.97
N GLU A 28 14.44 -12.06 -2.28
CA GLU A 28 13.11 -11.97 -2.90
C GLU A 28 12.73 -10.54 -3.29
N TRP A 29 13.59 -9.54 -3.04
CA TRP A 29 13.31 -8.13 -3.30
C TRP A 29 14.25 -7.56 -4.36
N ILE A 30 13.68 -6.78 -5.27
CA ILE A 30 14.44 -5.94 -6.20
C ILE A 30 14.59 -4.57 -5.52
N ILE A 31 15.80 -4.31 -5.05
CA ILE A 31 16.21 -3.08 -4.37
C ILE A 31 17.55 -2.59 -4.91
N GLU A 32 17.76 -1.28 -4.81
CA GLU A 32 19.06 -0.66 -5.06
C GLU A 32 20.05 -1.03 -3.96
N ASP A 33 21.35 -1.09 -4.27
CA ASP A 33 22.40 -1.51 -3.32
C ASP A 33 22.41 -0.71 -2.02
N TRP A 34 22.10 0.59 -2.07
CA TRP A 34 22.07 1.46 -0.91
C TRP A 34 20.85 1.26 0.01
N LYS A 35 19.85 0.47 -0.43
CA LYS A 35 18.64 0.10 0.34
C LYS A 35 18.76 -1.29 0.97
N LYS A 36 19.91 -1.95 0.90
CA LYS A 36 20.13 -3.25 1.56
C LYS A 36 19.88 -3.17 3.06
N GLY A 37 19.20 -4.17 3.60
CA GLY A 37 18.72 -4.25 4.98
C GLY A 37 17.37 -3.53 5.24
N GLU A 38 16.77 -2.87 4.24
CA GLU A 38 15.51 -2.14 4.42
C GLU A 38 14.26 -3.00 4.21
N THR A 39 14.36 -4.20 3.62
CA THR A 39 13.18 -5.01 3.24
C THR A 39 12.19 -5.31 4.38
N PRO A 40 12.61 -5.54 5.65
CA PRO A 40 11.67 -5.72 6.75
C PRO A 40 10.81 -4.46 7.00
N THR A 41 11.33 -3.28 6.68
CA THR A 41 10.60 -2.01 6.79
C THR A 41 9.48 -1.91 5.77
N TYR A 42 9.66 -2.40 4.55
CA TYR A 42 8.62 -2.38 3.52
C TYR A 42 7.46 -3.32 3.90
N THR A 43 7.78 -4.51 4.41
CA THR A 43 6.78 -5.41 5.01
C THR A 43 6.05 -4.76 6.19
N ALA A 44 6.77 -4.02 7.05
CA ALA A 44 6.17 -3.29 8.16
C ALA A 44 5.24 -2.14 7.69
N HIS A 45 5.57 -1.45 6.59
CA HIS A 45 4.68 -0.44 5.99
C HIS A 45 3.37 -1.07 5.53
N ILE A 46 3.45 -2.21 4.84
CA ILE A 46 2.28 -2.95 4.37
C ILE A 46 1.40 -3.38 5.56
N LYS A 47 2.00 -3.99 6.60
CA LYS A 47 1.29 -4.39 7.83
C LYS A 47 0.61 -3.20 8.51
N ALA A 48 1.29 -2.05 8.58
CA ALA A 48 0.70 -0.83 9.15
C ALA A 48 -0.50 -0.33 8.32
N GLY A 49 -0.47 -0.48 6.99
CA GLY A 49 -1.59 -0.14 6.11
C GLY A 49 -2.79 -1.04 6.33
N VAL A 50 -2.57 -2.36 6.40
CA VAL A 50 -3.63 -3.34 6.69
C VAL A 50 -4.23 -3.09 8.07
N LYS A 51 -3.40 -2.82 9.08
CA LYS A 51 -3.86 -2.49 10.43
C LYS A 51 -4.70 -1.21 10.45
N ALA A 52 -4.25 -0.14 9.78
CA ALA A 52 -5.04 1.10 9.71
C ALA A 52 -6.39 0.88 9.00
N LEU A 53 -6.43 0.01 7.98
CA LEU A 53 -7.66 -0.34 7.27
C LEU A 53 -8.63 -1.18 8.11
N SER A 54 -8.12 -2.04 9.01
CA SER A 54 -8.96 -2.85 9.89
C SER A 54 -9.61 -2.02 11.00
N GLU A 55 -8.99 -0.91 11.39
CA GLU A 55 -9.46 0.00 12.45
C GLU A 55 -10.52 1.00 11.99
N ASP A 56 -10.72 1.16 10.68
CA ASP A 56 -11.64 2.14 10.12
C ASP A 56 -12.46 1.56 8.95
N GLY A 57 -13.77 1.41 9.16
CA GLY A 57 -14.71 0.91 8.16
C GLY A 57 -14.96 1.86 6.97
N GLN A 58 -14.66 3.16 7.12
CA GLN A 58 -14.78 4.17 6.04
C GLN A 58 -13.48 4.36 5.26
N ALA A 59 -12.43 3.63 5.60
CA ALA A 59 -11.14 3.76 4.95
C ALA A 59 -11.02 2.91 3.67
N VAL A 60 -10.24 3.42 2.72
CA VAL A 60 -9.70 2.69 1.57
C VAL A 60 -8.18 2.74 1.64
N LEU A 61 -7.55 1.58 1.52
CA LEU A 61 -6.10 1.44 1.43
C LEU A 61 -5.66 1.49 -0.03
N ILE A 62 -4.73 2.40 -0.33
CA ILE A 62 -4.05 2.47 -1.62
C ILE A 62 -2.58 2.10 -1.42
N LEU A 63 -2.16 1.04 -2.09
CA LEU A 63 -0.76 0.68 -2.25
C LEU A 63 -0.26 1.39 -3.51
N SER A 64 0.60 2.41 -3.34
CA SER A 64 0.97 3.31 -4.42
C SER A 64 2.45 3.22 -4.75
N GLY A 65 2.76 3.10 -6.04
CA GLY A 65 4.11 3.06 -6.57
C GLY A 65 4.12 2.33 -7.92
N GLY A 66 4.76 2.92 -8.90
CA GLY A 66 4.89 2.42 -10.27
C GLY A 66 6.06 1.46 -10.46
N PRO A 67 6.35 1.03 -11.71
CA PRO A 67 7.53 0.24 -12.03
C PRO A 67 8.77 1.14 -12.02
N THR A 68 9.44 1.23 -10.87
CA THR A 68 10.59 2.14 -10.66
C THR A 68 11.93 1.56 -11.11
N VAL A 69 11.96 0.28 -11.49
CA VAL A 69 13.15 -0.43 -12.00
C VAL A 69 12.82 -1.06 -13.35
N SER A 70 13.78 -1.04 -14.28
CA SER A 70 13.56 -1.52 -15.65
C SER A 70 13.59 -3.04 -15.81
N SER A 71 14.05 -3.77 -14.78
CA SER A 71 14.20 -5.23 -14.81
C SER A 71 12.88 -5.98 -14.70
N THR A 72 11.78 -5.30 -14.34
CA THR A 72 10.45 -5.91 -14.24
C THR A 72 9.36 -4.90 -14.63
N PRO A 73 8.29 -5.34 -15.32
CA PRO A 73 7.15 -4.47 -15.61
C PRO A 73 6.23 -4.27 -14.40
N ILE A 74 6.49 -4.96 -13.29
CA ILE A 74 5.63 -4.92 -12.11
C ILE A 74 5.88 -3.65 -11.32
N SER A 75 4.79 -3.05 -10.86
CA SER A 75 4.84 -1.85 -10.04
C SER A 75 5.13 -2.17 -8.58
N GLU A 76 5.75 -1.23 -7.85
CA GLU A 76 5.95 -1.34 -6.41
C GLU A 76 4.61 -1.61 -5.70
N GLY A 77 3.55 -0.86 -6.05
CA GLY A 77 2.21 -1.02 -5.48
C GLY A 77 1.63 -2.41 -5.70
N ARG A 78 1.77 -2.97 -6.91
CA ARG A 78 1.31 -4.34 -7.20
C ARG A 78 2.11 -5.37 -6.43
N SER A 79 3.42 -5.21 -6.33
CA SER A 79 4.28 -6.11 -5.56
C SER A 79 3.93 -6.13 -4.07
N TYR A 80 3.50 -4.99 -3.51
CA TYR A 80 3.06 -4.90 -2.12
C TYR A 80 1.71 -5.59 -1.91
N ALA A 81 0.79 -5.43 -2.87
CA ALA A 81 -0.52 -6.08 -2.81
C ALA A 81 -0.38 -7.61 -2.86
N ASN A 82 0.53 -8.03 -3.71
CA ASN A 82 0.94 -9.41 -3.88
C ASN A 82 1.56 -9.99 -2.61
N LEU A 83 2.54 -9.31 -2.02
CA LEU A 83 3.17 -9.72 -0.76
C LEU A 83 2.14 -9.88 0.36
N ALA A 84 1.24 -8.90 0.49
CA ALA A 84 0.19 -8.93 1.51
C ALA A 84 -0.76 -10.12 1.31
N ALA A 85 -1.13 -10.42 0.07
CA ALA A 85 -1.96 -11.57 -0.26
C ALA A 85 -1.23 -12.90 -0.01
N SER A 86 0.05 -13.02 -0.38
CA SER A 86 0.85 -14.22 -0.10
C SER A 86 1.05 -14.49 1.38
N ASN A 87 0.93 -13.47 2.22
CA ASN A 87 0.97 -13.56 3.68
C ASN A 87 -0.41 -13.61 4.35
N ASP A 88 -1.50 -13.75 3.58
CA ASP A 88 -2.87 -13.83 4.09
C ASP A 88 -3.29 -12.60 4.95
N TYR A 89 -2.68 -11.43 4.70
CA TYR A 89 -2.98 -10.22 5.48
C TYR A 89 -4.41 -9.72 5.28
N TRP A 90 -5.06 -10.09 4.17
CA TRP A 90 -6.44 -9.72 3.91
C TRP A 90 -7.43 -10.40 4.85
N ASP A 91 -7.09 -11.58 5.39
CA ASP A 91 -7.92 -12.32 6.33
C ASP A 91 -7.99 -11.65 7.71
N LEU A 92 -7.11 -10.67 7.95
CA LEU A 92 -7.13 -9.82 9.15
C LEU A 92 -8.19 -8.71 9.09
N LEU A 93 -8.82 -8.51 7.93
CA LEU A 93 -9.86 -7.52 7.72
C LEU A 93 -11.23 -8.14 8.02
N SER A 94 -12.08 -7.43 8.76
CA SER A 94 -13.42 -7.93 9.07
C SER A 94 -14.19 -8.24 7.78
N PRO A 95 -14.95 -9.35 7.73
CA PRO A 95 -15.79 -9.66 6.59
C PRO A 95 -16.80 -8.52 6.39
N THR A 96 -16.86 -7.99 5.17
CA THR A 96 -17.74 -6.88 4.84
C THR A 96 -19.20 -7.24 5.17
N PRO A 97 -19.91 -6.48 6.03
CA PRO A 97 -21.33 -6.70 6.21
C PRO A 97 -22.03 -6.21 4.95
N SER A 98 -22.70 -7.15 4.26
CA SER A 98 -23.47 -6.98 3.02
C SER A 98 -22.74 -7.32 1.72
N SER A 99 -22.65 -8.62 1.46
CA SER A 99 -23.20 -9.18 0.22
C SER A 99 -23.99 -10.42 0.60
N ALA A 100 -25.31 -10.27 0.77
CA ALA A 100 -26.20 -11.41 0.68
C ALA A 100 -25.99 -12.09 -0.69
N SER A 101 -25.96 -13.42 -0.66
CA SER A 101 -25.78 -14.37 -1.75
C SER A 101 -26.21 -13.90 -3.14
N THR A 102 -25.27 -13.98 -4.09
CA THR A 102 -25.58 -14.56 -5.41
C THR A 102 -24.39 -15.38 -5.91
N ALA A 103 -24.73 -16.60 -6.36
CA ALA A 103 -23.93 -17.53 -7.14
C ALA A 103 -22.77 -18.28 -6.44
N THR A 104 -23.13 -19.47 -5.94
CA THR A 104 -22.31 -20.67 -6.02
C THR A 104 -21.73 -20.82 -7.44
N THR A 105 -20.42 -20.66 -7.56
CA THR A 105 -19.65 -21.33 -8.61
C THR A 105 -18.52 -22.07 -7.91
N PRO A 106 -18.47 -23.41 -7.97
CA PRO A 106 -17.33 -24.15 -7.43
C PRO A 106 -16.18 -24.01 -8.41
N THR A 107 -15.32 -23.00 -8.22
CA THR A 107 -14.04 -22.97 -8.93
C THR A 107 -13.10 -23.99 -8.31
N LEU A 108 -13.12 -25.17 -8.91
CA LEU A 108 -12.07 -26.17 -8.87
C LEU A 108 -10.74 -25.52 -9.29
N SER A 109 -9.80 -25.36 -8.35
CA SER A 109 -8.34 -25.56 -8.52
C SER A 109 -7.60 -25.18 -7.23
N PRO A 110 -6.70 -26.01 -6.67
CA PRO A 110 -5.80 -25.62 -5.59
C PRO A 110 -4.63 -24.87 -6.23
N SER A 111 -4.57 -23.56 -6.13
CA SER A 111 -3.51 -22.83 -6.81
C SER A 111 -2.29 -22.66 -5.87
N PRO A 112 -1.07 -22.97 -6.33
CA PRO A 112 0.09 -22.18 -5.98
C PRO A 112 0.54 -21.40 -7.23
N PRO A 113 0.15 -20.13 -7.37
CA PRO A 113 0.81 -19.23 -8.30
C PRO A 113 0.97 -17.87 -7.67
N HIS A 114 2.16 -17.60 -7.16
CA HIS A 114 2.61 -16.24 -7.02
C HIS A 114 4.13 -16.17 -7.08
N PRO A 115 4.65 -15.46 -8.09
CA PRO A 115 5.64 -14.44 -7.74
C PRO A 115 5.18 -13.05 -8.11
N LEU A 116 4.35 -12.84 -9.16
CA LEU A 116 3.82 -11.49 -9.51
C LEU A 116 2.49 -11.48 -10.31
N SER A 117 1.73 -12.57 -10.41
CA SER A 117 0.40 -12.57 -11.06
C SER A 117 -0.62 -11.71 -10.28
N PRO A 118 -1.63 -11.08 -10.94
CA PRO A 118 -2.66 -10.33 -10.22
C PRO A 118 -3.44 -11.21 -9.25
N ILE A 119 -3.29 -10.99 -7.95
CA ILE A 119 -4.09 -11.66 -6.92
C ILE A 119 -5.37 -10.85 -6.65
N PRO A 120 -6.53 -11.50 -6.43
CA PRO A 120 -7.72 -10.83 -5.92
C PRO A 120 -7.42 -10.02 -4.65
N LEU A 121 -7.95 -8.81 -4.60
CA LEU A 121 -7.76 -7.88 -3.48
C LEU A 121 -9.01 -7.83 -2.62
N HIS A 122 -8.82 -7.47 -1.35
CA HIS A 122 -9.93 -7.06 -0.50
C HIS A 122 -10.66 -5.85 -1.12
N PRO A 123 -12.01 -5.74 -1.06
CA PRO A 123 -12.77 -4.69 -1.75
C PRO A 123 -12.39 -3.25 -1.39
N ARG A 124 -11.82 -3.04 -0.20
CA ARG A 124 -11.32 -1.75 0.29
C ARG A 124 -9.82 -1.51 0.03
N VAL A 125 -9.19 -2.35 -0.79
CA VAL A 125 -7.78 -2.23 -1.18
C VAL A 125 -7.69 -1.96 -2.68
N VAL A 126 -6.96 -0.91 -3.05
CA VAL A 126 -6.73 -0.49 -4.43
C VAL A 126 -5.22 -0.39 -4.67
N VAL A 127 -4.79 -0.63 -5.91
CA VAL A 127 -3.39 -0.47 -6.32
C VAL A 127 -3.28 0.73 -7.25
N GLU A 128 -2.35 1.63 -6.95
CA GLU A 128 -1.96 2.76 -7.79
C GLU A 128 -0.58 2.45 -8.39
N GLU A 129 -0.54 2.13 -9.68
CA GLU A 129 0.64 1.56 -10.36
C GLU A 129 1.42 2.57 -11.20
N ARG A 130 1.20 3.88 -11.02
CA ARG A 130 1.81 4.92 -11.88
C ARG A 130 2.78 5.83 -11.15
N ALA A 131 2.73 5.93 -9.82
CA ALA A 131 3.58 6.86 -9.08
C ALA A 131 5.07 6.51 -9.18
N LEU A 132 5.86 7.37 -9.82
CA LEU A 132 7.32 7.20 -9.96
C LEU A 132 8.12 7.94 -8.88
N ASP A 133 7.45 8.73 -8.05
CA ASP A 133 8.08 9.49 -6.98
C ASP A 133 7.14 9.69 -5.79
N SER A 134 7.68 10.27 -4.72
CA SER A 134 6.94 10.50 -3.47
C SER A 134 5.84 11.57 -3.56
N TYR A 135 5.91 12.51 -4.51
CA TYR A 135 4.83 13.48 -4.75
C TYR A 135 3.67 12.80 -5.47
N GLN A 136 3.98 12.01 -6.49
CA GLN A 136 3.00 11.23 -7.25
C GLN A 136 2.30 10.19 -6.37
N ASN A 137 3.00 9.58 -5.41
CA ASN A 137 2.36 8.71 -4.42
C ASN A 137 1.18 9.39 -3.71
N ILE A 138 1.28 10.69 -3.41
CA ILE A 138 0.20 11.46 -2.78
C ILE A 138 -0.87 11.83 -3.81
N LEU A 139 -0.48 12.51 -4.89
CA LEU A 139 -1.40 13.04 -5.90
C LEU A 139 -2.21 11.92 -6.58
N PHE A 140 -1.54 10.85 -7.00
CA PHE A 140 -2.20 9.76 -7.72
C PHE A 140 -3.05 8.91 -6.80
N SER A 141 -2.70 8.76 -5.52
CA SER A 141 -3.57 8.10 -4.55
C SER A 141 -4.84 8.91 -4.28
N ILE A 142 -4.74 10.23 -4.13
CA ILE A 142 -5.92 11.10 -3.92
C ILE A 142 -6.86 11.02 -5.13
N THR A 143 -6.33 11.11 -6.34
CA THR A 143 -7.15 10.98 -7.57
C THR A 143 -7.68 9.56 -7.76
N GLN A 144 -6.91 8.53 -7.42
CA GLN A 144 -7.36 7.14 -7.49
C GLN A 144 -8.48 6.84 -6.48
N PHE A 145 -8.42 7.41 -5.27
CA PHE A 145 -9.49 7.33 -4.29
C PHE A 145 -10.80 7.91 -4.85
N TRP A 146 -10.74 9.08 -5.47
CA TRP A 146 -11.91 9.68 -6.13
C TRP A 146 -12.44 8.80 -7.27
N ARG A 147 -11.56 8.23 -8.10
CA ARG A 147 -11.97 7.32 -9.18
C ARG A 147 -12.66 6.05 -8.68
N SER A 148 -12.24 5.55 -7.51
CA SER A 148 -12.76 4.31 -6.93
C SER A 148 -14.02 4.52 -6.09
N THR A 149 -14.25 5.71 -5.55
CA THR A 149 -15.33 5.98 -4.58
C THR A 149 -16.31 7.07 -5.02
N SER A 150 -15.98 7.84 -6.06
CA SER A 150 -16.66 9.08 -6.48
C SER A 150 -16.70 10.19 -5.41
N HIS A 151 -15.85 10.11 -4.38
CA HIS A 151 -15.73 11.09 -3.31
C HIS A 151 -14.26 11.47 -3.10
N TRP A 152 -14.00 12.72 -2.71
CA TRP A 152 -12.67 13.11 -2.27
C TRP A 152 -12.44 12.66 -0.82
N PRO A 153 -11.22 12.24 -0.44
CA PRO A 153 -10.95 11.87 0.93
C PRO A 153 -11.00 13.12 1.82
N GLY A 154 -11.72 13.01 2.94
CA GLY A 154 -11.74 14.00 4.01
C GLY A 154 -10.55 13.88 4.96
N HIS A 155 -10.01 12.67 5.12
CA HIS A 155 -8.83 12.36 5.95
C HIS A 155 -7.78 11.59 5.16
N LEU A 156 -6.52 11.79 5.53
CA LEU A 156 -5.39 11.14 4.90
C LEU A 156 -4.47 10.52 5.94
N THR A 157 -4.18 9.22 5.84
CA THR A 157 -3.09 8.56 6.56
C THR A 157 -2.00 8.15 5.59
N ILE A 158 -0.79 8.66 5.77
CA ILE A 158 0.38 8.30 4.95
C ILE A 158 1.29 7.38 5.75
N ILE A 159 1.68 6.26 5.15
CA ILE A 159 2.63 5.29 5.69
C ILE A 159 3.86 5.28 4.81
N SER A 160 5.01 5.61 5.41
CA SER A 160 6.30 5.66 4.72
C SER A 160 7.46 5.66 5.71
N HIS A 161 8.66 5.90 5.20
CA HIS A 161 9.84 6.17 6.01
C HIS A 161 9.64 7.40 6.90
N GLN A 162 9.98 7.30 8.19
CA GLN A 162 9.89 8.44 9.13
C GLN A 162 10.72 9.63 8.67
N PHE A 163 11.89 9.41 8.07
CA PHE A 163 12.71 10.50 7.53
C PHE A 163 12.06 11.23 6.33
N LYS A 164 11.01 10.69 5.71
CA LYS A 164 10.23 11.34 4.64
C LYS A 164 9.07 12.18 5.17
N ARG A 165 8.77 12.16 6.48
CA ARG A 165 7.62 12.83 7.09
C ARG A 165 7.45 14.26 6.59
N ARG A 166 8.43 15.14 6.84
CA ARG A 166 8.36 16.56 6.47
C ARG A 166 8.06 16.75 4.99
N ARG A 167 8.72 15.98 4.12
CA ARG A 167 8.52 16.05 2.67
C ARG A 167 7.11 15.60 2.26
N LEU A 168 6.61 14.51 2.83
CA LEU A 168 5.30 13.95 2.48
C LEU A 168 4.15 14.80 3.05
N THR A 169 4.25 15.25 4.30
CA THR A 169 3.19 16.00 4.98
C THR A 169 3.25 17.49 4.70
N GLU A 170 4.39 18.16 4.91
CA GLU A 170 4.43 19.63 4.83
C GLU A 170 4.65 20.13 3.41
N ALA A 171 5.42 19.41 2.58
CA ALA A 171 5.65 19.84 1.21
C ALA A 171 4.58 19.29 0.26
N HIS A 172 4.43 17.96 0.16
CA HIS A 172 3.55 17.36 -0.85
C HIS A 172 2.07 17.57 -0.57
N CYS A 173 1.59 17.35 0.67
CA CYS A 173 0.18 17.63 0.99
C CYS A 173 -0.17 19.11 0.79
N THR A 174 0.74 20.04 1.15
CA THR A 174 0.55 21.47 0.85
C THR A 174 0.48 21.74 -0.65
N ALA A 175 1.36 21.13 -1.44
CA ALA A 175 1.40 21.30 -2.89
C ALA A 175 0.11 20.83 -3.58
N VAL A 176 -0.56 19.80 -3.04
CA VAL A 176 -1.87 19.35 -3.53
C VAL A 176 -3.05 20.00 -2.79
N ALA A 177 -2.80 21.02 -1.96
CA ALA A 177 -3.78 21.74 -1.16
C ALA A 177 -4.64 20.86 -0.22
N PHE A 178 -4.07 19.77 0.31
CA PHE A 178 -4.75 18.93 1.29
C PHE A 178 -4.64 19.55 2.71
N PRO A 179 -5.74 19.64 3.49
CA PRO A 179 -5.70 20.23 4.83
C PRO A 179 -4.78 19.45 5.79
N LEU A 180 -3.73 20.09 6.30
CA LEU A 180 -2.68 19.43 7.08
C LEU A 180 -3.18 18.91 8.45
N ASP A 181 -4.20 19.55 9.02
CA ASP A 181 -4.89 19.12 10.25
C ASP A 181 -5.61 17.76 10.07
N ARG A 182 -5.81 17.32 8.82
CA ARG A 182 -6.45 16.06 8.45
C ARG A 182 -5.48 15.02 7.93
N VAL A 183 -4.17 15.27 8.08
CA VAL A 183 -3.09 14.37 7.68
C VAL A 183 -2.49 13.69 8.90
N LYS A 184 -2.61 12.36 8.95
CA LYS A 184 -1.87 11.50 9.87
C LYS A 184 -0.68 10.87 9.14
N PHE A 185 0.44 10.70 9.85
CA PHE A 185 1.63 10.07 9.28
C PHE A 185 2.18 8.99 10.20
N VAL A 186 2.28 7.77 9.67
CA VAL A 186 2.89 6.61 10.31
C VAL A 186 4.27 6.39 9.69
N GLY A 187 5.30 6.76 10.43
CA GLY A 187 6.68 6.66 9.99
C GLY A 187 7.36 5.42 10.55
N ILE A 188 7.91 4.57 9.68
CA ILE A 188 8.67 3.38 10.07
C ILE A 188 9.98 3.40 9.29
N ASN A 189 11.11 3.40 10.00
CA ASN A 189 12.44 3.39 9.40
C ASN A 189 13.08 2.00 9.49
N PRO A 190 14.09 1.71 8.65
CA PRO A 190 15.02 0.62 8.86
C PRO A 190 15.76 0.76 10.20
N PRO A 191 16.14 -0.35 10.83
CA PRO A 191 17.01 -0.31 12.01
C PRO A 191 18.26 0.52 11.74
N GLY A 192 18.62 1.40 12.68
CA GLY A 192 19.83 2.25 12.58
C GLY A 192 19.67 3.55 11.77
N VAL A 193 18.55 3.77 11.07
CA VAL A 193 18.29 5.05 10.39
C VAL A 193 17.69 6.06 11.38
N ILE A 194 18.55 6.92 11.91
CA ILE A 194 18.16 8.02 12.80
C ILE A 194 17.54 9.15 11.94
N PRO A 195 16.34 9.66 12.28
CA PRO A 195 15.80 10.83 11.62
C PRO A 195 16.77 12.01 11.76
N LYS A 196 17.16 12.64 10.65
CA LYS A 196 17.83 13.93 10.71
C LYS A 196 16.83 14.94 11.28
N ILE A 197 17.10 15.40 12.50
CA ILE A 197 16.35 16.45 13.20
C ILE A 197 16.51 17.76 12.42
#